data_AF-A0A916NWA5-F1
#
_entry.id   AF-A0A916NWA5-F1
#
_cell.length_a   1.000
_cell.length_b   1.000
_cell.length_c   1.000
_cell.angle_alpha   90.00
_cell.angle_beta   90.00
_cell.angle_gamma   90.00
#
_symmetry.space_group_name_H-M   'P 1'
#
loop_
_entity.id
_entity.type
_entity.pdbx_description
1 polymer ?
#
loop_
_entity_poly.entity_id
_entity_poly.type
_entity_poly.pdbx_seq_one_letter_code
_entity_poly.pdbx_strand_id
1 'polypeptide(L)'
;MSQAADTNEDKRRKMQRILARTRELFLGDARLRGAAVLEAAARWREGALPADRLGESAYAYAHALRGVALTVGCSRIHELSEEMITTSIQHSGDWNEEASRKLLRLLAALTEEVERESVRAEEGGMER
;
A
#
# COMPACT_ATOMS: atom_id res chain seq x y z
N MET A 1 -20.33 35.44 21.91
CA MET A 1 -19.78 34.09 22.21
C MET A 1 -19.39 33.37 20.92
N SER A 2 -18.36 33.84 20.20
CA SER A 2 -18.06 33.41 18.81
C SER A 2 -16.61 33.01 18.53
N GLN A 3 -15.74 32.88 19.54
CA GLN A 3 -14.31 32.55 19.34
C GLN A 3 -13.98 31.04 19.46
N ALA A 4 -14.82 30.26 20.14
CA ALA A 4 -14.56 28.82 20.36
C ALA A 4 -14.97 27.93 19.16
N ALA A 5 -15.90 28.40 18.32
CA ALA A 5 -16.33 27.67 17.13
C ALA A 5 -15.31 27.78 15.98
N ASP A 6 -14.78 28.98 15.73
CA ASP A 6 -13.74 29.25 14.71
C ASP A 6 -12.48 28.40 14.94
N THR A 7 -12.05 28.25 16.19
CA THR A 7 -10.84 27.48 16.53
C THR A 7 -10.99 25.97 16.32
N ASN A 8 -12.21 25.41 16.42
CA ASN A 8 -12.45 23.99 16.13
C ASN A 8 -12.55 23.72 14.63
N GLU A 9 -13.16 24.63 13.87
CA GLU A 9 -13.22 24.49 12.42
C GLU A 9 -11.84 24.61 11.77
N ASP A 10 -11.01 25.55 12.23
CA ASP A 10 -9.63 25.70 11.76
C ASP A 10 -8.76 24.48 12.06
N LYS A 11 -8.91 23.88 13.25
CA LYS A 11 -8.23 22.62 13.61
C LYS A 11 -8.66 21.49 12.68
N ARG A 12 -9.95 21.36 12.39
CA ARG A 12 -10.48 20.35 11.46
C ARG A 12 -9.91 20.54 10.06
N ARG A 13 -9.92 21.77 9.53
CA ARG A 13 -9.34 22.10 8.21
C ARG A 13 -7.83 21.84 8.18
N LYS A 14 -7.10 22.15 9.26
CA LYS A 14 -5.67 21.83 9.38
C LYS A 14 -5.42 20.33 9.38
N MET A 15 -6.19 19.56 10.16
CA MET A 15 -6.07 18.10 10.21
C MET A 15 -6.35 17.46 8.84
N GLN A 16 -7.41 17.92 8.15
CA GLN A 16 -7.73 17.44 6.79
C GLN A 16 -6.59 17.70 5.80
N ARG A 17 -5.93 18.86 5.89
CA ARG A 17 -4.74 19.16 5.06
C ARG A 17 -3.56 18.24 5.39
N ILE A 18 -3.32 17.97 6.67
CA ILE A 18 -2.26 17.04 7.10
C ILE A 18 -2.55 15.65 6.53
N LEU A 19 -3.77 15.13 6.71
CA LEU A 19 -4.17 13.81 6.20
C LEU A 19 -4.03 13.71 4.68
N ALA A 20 -4.45 14.73 3.94
CA ALA A 20 -4.29 14.77 2.48
C ALA A 20 -2.82 14.70 2.08
N ARG A 21 -1.95 15.52 2.68
CA ARG A 21 -0.52 15.52 2.37
C ARG A 21 0.16 14.21 2.78
N THR A 22 -0.19 13.65 3.93
CA THR A 22 0.33 12.35 4.38
C THR A 22 -0.09 11.24 3.42
N ARG A 23 -1.32 11.30 2.90
CA ARG A 23 -1.82 10.35 1.89
C ARG A 23 -1.02 10.40 0.60
N GLU A 24 -0.74 11.59 0.07
CA GLU A 24 0.10 11.77 -1.13
C GLU A 24 1.50 11.17 -0.92
N LEU A 25 2.15 11.48 0.21
CA LEU A 25 3.48 10.96 0.54
C LEU A 25 3.46 9.43 0.70
N PHE A 26 2.44 8.90 1.37
CA PHE A 26 2.23 7.47 1.52
C PHE A 26 2.10 6.76 0.18
N LEU A 27 1.28 7.28 -0.73
CA LEU A 27 1.07 6.70 -2.06
C LEU A 27 2.34 6.77 -2.92
N GLY A 28 3.10 7.87 -2.83
CA GLY A 28 4.42 7.98 -3.47
C GLY A 28 5.43 6.94 -2.96
N ASP A 29 5.55 6.77 -1.64
CA ASP A 29 6.40 5.74 -1.04
C ASP A 29 5.92 4.32 -1.42
N ALA A 30 4.62 4.09 -1.47
CA ALA A 30 4.03 2.82 -1.89
C ALA A 30 4.42 2.45 -3.33
N ARG A 31 4.32 3.39 -4.28
CA ARG A 31 4.74 3.19 -5.67
C ARG A 31 6.23 2.82 -5.77
N LEU A 32 7.08 3.57 -5.07
CA LEU A 32 8.53 3.34 -5.07
C LEU A 32 8.89 1.94 -4.55
N ARG A 33 8.27 1.52 -3.45
CA ARG A 33 8.47 0.16 -2.88
C ARG A 33 7.88 -0.93 -3.76
N GLY A 34 6.71 -0.65 -4.36
CA GLY A 34 6.04 -1.57 -5.28
C GLY A 34 6.93 -1.93 -6.47
N ALA A 35 7.66 -0.97 -7.03
CA ALA A 35 8.61 -1.21 -8.12
C ALA A 35 9.68 -2.26 -7.76
N ALA A 36 10.26 -2.19 -6.55
CA ALA A 36 11.26 -3.16 -6.11
C ALA A 36 10.70 -4.58 -5.97
N VAL A 37 9.46 -4.70 -5.49
CA VAL A 37 8.80 -6.01 -5.36
C VAL A 37 8.33 -6.57 -6.71
N LEU A 38 7.95 -5.70 -7.66
CA LEU A 38 7.66 -6.10 -9.03
C LEU A 38 8.91 -6.60 -9.76
N GLU A 39 10.07 -5.99 -9.50
CA GLU A 39 11.36 -6.50 -9.98
C GLU A 39 11.65 -7.90 -9.41
N ALA A 40 11.45 -8.10 -8.10
CA ALA A 40 11.59 -9.42 -7.48
C ALA A 40 10.64 -10.46 -8.13
N ALA A 41 9.40 -10.06 -8.41
CA ALA A 41 8.43 -10.90 -9.12
C ALA A 41 8.87 -11.25 -10.54
N ALA A 42 9.46 -10.32 -11.29
CA ALA A 42 9.99 -10.57 -12.62
C ALA A 42 11.15 -11.58 -12.55
N ARG A 43 12.12 -11.35 -11.65
CA ARG A 43 13.25 -12.26 -11.45
C ARG A 43 12.82 -13.67 -11.03
N TRP A 44 11.76 -13.79 -10.22
CA TRP A 44 11.20 -15.09 -9.87
C TRP A 44 10.61 -15.81 -11.08
N ARG A 45 9.87 -15.10 -11.95
CA ARG A 45 9.30 -15.68 -13.19
C ARG A 45 10.38 -16.20 -14.14
N GLU A 46 11.55 -15.57 -14.14
CA GLU A 46 12.72 -15.96 -14.92
C GLU A 46 13.53 -17.10 -14.26
N GLY A 47 13.16 -17.54 -13.05
CA GLY A 47 13.93 -18.52 -12.27
C GLY A 47 15.20 -17.95 -11.63
N ALA A 48 15.41 -16.64 -11.68
CA ALA A 48 16.57 -15.93 -11.15
C ALA A 48 16.41 -15.48 -9.67
N LEU A 49 15.25 -15.77 -9.06
CA LEU A 49 14.96 -15.53 -7.65
C LEU A 49 14.16 -16.72 -7.09
N PRO A 50 14.56 -17.30 -5.95
CA PRO A 50 13.77 -18.36 -5.32
C PRO A 50 12.48 -17.80 -4.68
N ALA A 51 11.48 -18.67 -4.52
CA ALA A 51 10.12 -18.26 -4.13
C ALA A 51 10.04 -17.70 -2.70
N ASP A 52 10.89 -18.18 -1.79
CA ASP A 52 11.06 -17.66 -0.43
C ASP A 52 11.43 -16.17 -0.43
N ARG A 53 12.37 -15.76 -1.28
CA ARG A 53 12.80 -14.37 -1.42
C ARG A 53 11.73 -13.48 -2.03
N LEU A 54 10.93 -14.01 -2.96
CA LEU A 54 9.74 -13.30 -3.44
C LEU A 54 8.73 -13.09 -2.29
N GLY A 55 8.48 -14.14 -1.50
CA GLY A 55 7.63 -14.10 -0.31
C GLY A 55 8.07 -13.06 0.73
N GLU A 56 9.37 -13.06 1.08
CA GLU A 56 9.96 -12.07 2.00
C GLU A 56 9.79 -10.64 1.49
N SER A 57 10.03 -10.42 0.19
CA SER A 57 9.91 -9.10 -0.43
C SER A 57 8.46 -8.61 -0.39
N ALA A 58 7.51 -9.48 -0.76
CA ALA A 58 6.09 -9.18 -0.74
C ALA A 58 5.56 -8.92 0.69
N TYR A 59 6.01 -9.72 1.66
CA TYR A 59 5.70 -9.51 3.08
C TYR A 59 6.18 -8.14 3.55
N ALA A 60 7.44 -7.78 3.28
CA ALA A 60 8.02 -6.50 3.71
C ALA A 60 7.28 -5.31 3.08
N TYR A 61 6.93 -5.41 1.79
CA TYR A 61 6.14 -4.41 1.10
C TYR A 61 4.75 -4.24 1.72
N ALA A 62 3.99 -5.34 1.85
CA ALA A 62 2.66 -5.33 2.44
C ALA A 62 2.67 -4.80 3.89
N HIS A 63 3.65 -5.21 4.69
CA HIS A 63 3.77 -4.79 6.09
C HIS A 63 4.02 -3.28 6.21
N ALA A 64 4.83 -2.70 5.33
CA ALA A 64 5.05 -1.25 5.29
C ALA A 64 3.77 -0.48 4.98
N LEU A 65 2.94 -0.99 4.05
CA LEU A 65 1.73 -0.30 3.61
C LEU A 65 0.59 -0.37 4.63
N ARG A 66 0.35 -1.55 5.16
CA ARG A 66 -0.75 -1.88 6.08
C ARG A 66 -0.93 -0.89 7.22
N GLY A 67 0.18 -0.51 7.88
CA GLY A 67 0.14 0.33 9.08
C GLY A 67 -0.28 1.78 8.81
N VAL A 68 0.06 2.31 7.64
CA VAL A 68 -0.22 3.70 7.29
C VAL A 68 -1.52 3.83 6.50
N ALA A 69 -1.87 2.81 5.70
CA ALA A 69 -3.03 2.81 4.81
C ALA A 69 -4.34 3.15 5.53
N LEU A 70 -4.59 2.56 6.71
CA LEU A 70 -5.82 2.82 7.48
C LEU A 70 -5.86 4.26 8.03
N THR A 71 -4.72 4.79 8.46
CA THR A 71 -4.61 6.16 8.98
C THR A 71 -4.93 7.22 7.93
N VAL A 72 -4.59 6.95 6.66
CA VAL A 72 -4.83 7.88 5.54
C VAL A 72 -6.10 7.57 4.73
N GLY A 73 -6.95 6.66 5.23
CA GLY A 73 -8.24 6.34 4.61
C GLY A 73 -8.16 5.44 3.36
N CYS A 74 -7.05 4.73 3.15
CA CYS A 74 -6.87 3.79 2.05
C CYS A 74 -7.23 2.35 2.48
N SER A 75 -8.48 2.10 2.84
CA SER A 75 -8.92 0.82 3.41
C SER A 75 -8.64 -0.40 2.51
N ARG A 76 -8.81 -0.26 1.19
CA ARG A 76 -8.58 -1.38 0.27
C ARG A 76 -7.10 -1.79 0.18
N ILE A 77 -6.19 -0.80 0.22
CA ILE A 77 -4.74 -1.03 0.31
C ILE A 77 -4.41 -1.78 1.62
N HIS A 78 -5.04 -1.41 2.73
CA HIS A 78 -4.88 -2.12 4.00
C HIS A 78 -5.33 -3.59 3.93
N GLU A 79 -6.53 -3.87 3.41
CA GLU A 79 -7.06 -5.23 3.27
C GLU A 79 -6.16 -6.13 2.41
N LEU A 80 -5.75 -5.65 1.24
CA LEU A 80 -4.87 -6.39 0.33
C LEU A 80 -3.49 -6.64 0.96
N SER A 81 -3.01 -5.70 1.77
CA SER A 81 -1.77 -5.86 2.52
C SER A 81 -1.90 -6.94 3.60
N GLU A 82 -3.00 -6.98 4.35
CA GLU A 82 -3.27 -8.04 5.34
C GLU A 82 -3.36 -9.43 4.69
N GLU A 83 -4.04 -9.53 3.53
CA GLU A 83 -4.14 -10.80 2.80
C GLU A 83 -2.79 -11.29 2.28
N MET A 84 -1.96 -10.37 1.77
CA MET A 84 -0.61 -10.68 1.30
C MET A 84 0.33 -11.08 2.46
N ILE A 85 0.23 -10.42 3.61
CA ILE A 85 0.95 -10.81 4.82
C ILE A 85 0.53 -12.20 5.29
N THR A 86 -0.77 -12.44 5.38
CA THR A 86 -1.32 -13.72 5.81
C THR A 86 -0.84 -14.85 4.89
N THR A 87 -0.92 -14.63 3.58
CA THR A 87 -0.42 -15.59 2.58
C THR A 87 1.09 -15.84 2.75
N SER A 88 1.88 -14.80 2.97
CA SER A 88 3.32 -14.92 3.13
C SER A 88 3.72 -15.68 4.40
N ILE A 89 2.97 -15.50 5.50
CA ILE A 89 3.17 -16.23 6.76
C ILE A 89 2.76 -17.70 6.59
N GLN A 90 1.60 -17.98 5.96
CA GLN A 90 1.07 -19.33 5.77
C GLN A 90 2.02 -20.24 4.98
N HIS A 91 2.77 -19.68 4.03
CA HIS A 91 3.71 -20.40 3.17
C HIS A 91 5.18 -20.19 3.54
N SER A 92 5.46 -19.60 4.71
CA SER A 92 6.83 -19.41 5.18
C SER A 92 7.54 -20.76 5.34
N GLY A 93 8.57 -20.99 4.54
CA GLY A 93 9.33 -22.24 4.51
C GLY A 93 8.74 -23.35 3.64
N ASP A 94 7.58 -23.13 3.01
CA ASP A 94 6.93 -24.09 2.11
C ASP A 94 6.29 -23.36 0.90
N TRP A 95 7.12 -22.59 0.19
CA TRP A 95 6.69 -21.90 -1.02
C TRP A 95 6.59 -22.86 -2.19
N ASN A 96 5.37 -23.03 -2.70
CA ASN A 96 5.10 -23.76 -3.93
C ASN A 96 4.59 -22.81 -5.03
N GLU A 97 4.38 -23.37 -6.23
CA GLU A 97 3.95 -22.59 -7.39
C GLU A 97 2.57 -21.95 -7.19
N GLU A 98 1.63 -22.65 -6.55
CA GLU A 98 0.28 -22.13 -6.28
C GLU A 98 0.33 -20.93 -5.33
N ALA A 99 1.07 -21.05 -4.23
CA ALA A 99 1.30 -19.97 -3.27
C ALA A 99 1.93 -18.75 -3.95
N SER A 100 2.94 -18.99 -4.80
CA SER A 100 3.61 -17.94 -5.55
C SER A 100 2.67 -17.24 -6.54
N ARG A 101 1.82 -18.00 -7.26
CA ARG A 101 0.79 -17.43 -8.16
C ARG A 101 -0.26 -16.64 -7.40
N LYS A 102 -0.69 -17.08 -6.21
CA LYS A 102 -1.58 -16.31 -5.35
C LYS A 102 -0.94 -15.00 -4.93
N LEU A 103 0.31 -15.04 -4.46
CA LEU A 103 1.08 -13.85 -4.08
C LEU A 103 1.17 -12.84 -5.22
N LEU A 104 1.45 -13.29 -6.44
CA LEU A 104 1.52 -12.42 -7.62
C LEU A 104 0.17 -11.75 -7.96
N ARG A 105 -0.95 -12.46 -7.76
CA ARG A 105 -2.29 -11.85 -7.94
C ARG A 105 -2.56 -10.77 -6.90
N LEU A 106 -2.20 -11.01 -5.64
CA LEU A 106 -2.33 -10.02 -4.57
C LEU A 106 -1.45 -8.80 -4.81
N LEU A 107 -0.22 -9.03 -5.26
CA LEU A 107 0.70 -7.96 -5.61
C LEU A 107 0.16 -7.09 -6.76
N ALA A 108 -0.35 -7.72 -7.83
CA ALA A 108 -0.97 -7.00 -8.94
C ALA A 108 -2.16 -6.15 -8.46
N ALA A 109 -3.06 -6.74 -7.68
CA ALA A 109 -4.22 -6.03 -7.14
C ALA A 109 -3.82 -4.86 -6.22
N LEU A 110 -2.80 -5.05 -5.36
CA LEU A 110 -2.31 -3.99 -4.49
C LEU A 110 -1.68 -2.84 -5.27
N THR A 111 -0.89 -3.16 -6.30
CA THR A 111 -0.27 -2.16 -7.17
C THR A 111 -1.32 -1.36 -7.93
N GLU A 112 -2.33 -2.03 -8.49
CA GLU A 112 -3.46 -1.36 -9.16
C GLU A 112 -4.24 -0.44 -8.21
N GLU A 113 -4.43 -0.85 -6.95
CA GLU A 113 -5.10 -0.01 -5.94
C GLU A 113 -4.25 1.21 -5.57
N VAL A 114 -2.94 1.04 -5.39
CA VAL A 114 -2.03 2.16 -5.14
C VAL A 114 -2.10 3.17 -6.29
N GLU A 115 -2.10 2.72 -7.54
CA GLU A 115 -2.21 3.60 -8.69
C GLU A 115 -3.55 4.32 -8.77
N ARG A 116 -4.65 3.59 -8.58
CA ARG A 116 -6.00 4.17 -8.54
C ARG A 116 -6.13 5.24 -7.46
N GLU A 117 -5.64 4.98 -6.25
CA GLU A 117 -5.71 5.95 -5.16
C GLU A 117 -4.81 7.16 -5.38
N SER A 118 -3.70 6.98 -6.09
CA SER A 118 -2.82 8.08 -6.45
C SER A 118 -3.44 9.02 -7.47
N VAL A 119 -4.07 8.47 -8.52
CA VAL A 119 -4.82 9.28 -9.50
C VAL A 119 -5.93 10.07 -8.80
N ARG A 120 -6.68 9.44 -7.88
CA ARG A 120 -7.71 10.12 -7.07
C ARG A 120 -7.14 11.25 -6.21
N ALA A 121 -5.96 11.05 -5.62
CA ALA A 121 -5.30 12.07 -4.81
C ALA A 121 -4.86 13.27 -5.67
N GLU A 122 -4.41 13.03 -6.90
CA GLU A 122 -4.02 14.07 -7.86
C GLU A 122 -5.25 14.85 -8.38
N GLU A 123 -6.33 14.16 -8.73
CA GLU A 123 -7.59 14.78 -9.20
C GLU A 123 -8.28 15.61 -8.11
N GLY A 124 -8.35 15.10 -6.87
CA GLY A 124 -8.89 15.84 -5.73
C GLY A 124 -8.01 17.00 -5.24
N GLY A 125 -6.80 17.12 -5.79
CA GLY A 125 -5.88 18.25 -5.58
C GLY A 125 -6.07 19.40 -6.58
N MET A 126 -6.70 19.16 -7.74
CA MET A 126 -6.92 20.17 -8.79
C MET A 126 -8.10 21.12 -8.53
N GLU A 127 -9.00 20.79 -7.61
CA GLU A 127 -10.17 21.62 -7.28
C GLU A 127 -9.90 22.69 -6.18
N ARG A 128 -8.63 23.01 -5.87
CA ARG A 128 -8.27 23.97 -4.80
C ARG A 128 -7.38 25.12 -5.25
#